data_AF-A0A529AUS1-F1
#
_entry.id   AF-A0A529AUS1-F1
#
_cell.length_a   1.000
_cell.length_b   1.000
_cell.length_c   1.000
_cell.angle_alpha   90.00
_cell.angle_beta   90.00
_cell.angle_gamma   90.00
#
_symmetry.space_group_name_H-M   'P 1'
#
loop_
_entity.id
_entity.type
_entity.pdbx_description
1 polymer ?
#
loop_
_entity_poly.entity_id
_entity_poly.type
_entity_poly.pdbx_seq_one_letter_code
_entity_poly.pdbx_strand_id
1 'polypeptide(L)' 'MRYQTNNEGTGYRGRDHDQPTKPEAEHFEHCPICGQDFDKRDLGQVLHHAKPEHQPLQPVN' A
#
# COMPACT_ATOMS: atom_id res chain seq x y z
N MET A 1 -5.38 -6.64 -5.29
CA MET A 1 -5.42 -5.75 -6.47
C MET A 1 -4.05 -5.08 -6.59
N ARG A 2 -3.52 -4.86 -7.79
CA ARG A 2 -2.24 -4.14 -7.96
C ARG A 2 -2.56 -2.69 -8.34
N TYR A 3 -1.85 -1.75 -7.72
CA TYR A 3 -1.97 -0.34 -7.99
C TYR A 3 -0.67 0.18 -8.60
N GLN A 4 -0.78 1.12 -9.54
CA GLN A 4 0.41 1.74 -10.12
C GLN A 4 1.00 2.75 -9.13
N THR A 5 2.26 2.56 -8.75
CA THR A 5 3.04 3.53 -7.98
C THR A 5 4.21 4.01 -8.84
N ASN A 6 4.52 5.30 -8.80
CA ASN A 6 5.63 5.91 -9.55
C ASN A 6 6.56 6.65 -8.57
N ASN A 7 7.10 5.92 -7.58
CA ASN A 7 7.98 6.47 -6.55
C ASN A 7 9.12 5.49 -6.23
N GLU A 8 10.00 5.85 -5.32
CA GLU A 8 11.19 5.07 -4.95
C GLU A 8 10.87 3.68 -4.37
N GLY A 9 9.65 3.46 -3.88
CA GLY A 9 9.17 2.19 -3.36
C GLY A 9 8.53 1.26 -4.41
N THR A 10 8.37 1.72 -5.66
CA THR A 10 7.75 0.91 -6.72
C THR A 10 8.46 -0.43 -6.90
N GLY A 11 7.69 -1.51 -6.81
CA GLY A 11 8.18 -2.89 -6.98
C GLY A 11 8.74 -3.54 -5.71
N TYR A 12 8.84 -2.82 -4.59
CA TYR A 12 9.29 -3.38 -3.32
C TYR A 12 8.11 -3.87 -2.48
N ARG A 13 8.13 -5.17 -2.15
CA ARG A 13 7.18 -5.79 -1.22
C ARG A 13 7.90 -6.27 0.04
N GLY A 14 7.52 -5.72 1.19
CA GLY A 14 8.00 -6.13 2.50
C GLY A 14 7.52 -7.53 2.89
N ARG A 15 8.28 -8.17 3.77
CA ARG A 15 7.94 -9.44 4.42
C ARG A 15 7.95 -9.22 5.94
N ASP A 16 6.88 -9.63 6.61
CA ASP A 16 6.87 -9.70 8.07
C ASP A 16 7.76 -10.89 8.50
N HIS A 17 8.83 -10.61 9.24
CA HIS A 17 9.78 -11.61 9.71
C HIS A 17 9.36 -12.26 11.03
N ASP A 18 8.48 -11.61 11.79
CA ASP A 18 8.06 -12.04 13.12
C ASP A 18 6.73 -12.79 13.09
N GLN A 19 5.81 -12.41 12.18
CA GLN A 19 4.47 -12.99 12.04
C GLN A 19 4.11 -13.20 10.56
N PRO A 20 4.65 -14.25 9.93
CA PRO A 20 4.45 -14.49 8.49
C PRO A 20 3.00 -14.86 8.13
N THR A 21 2.15 -15.20 9.10
CA THR A 21 0.79 -15.71 8.87
C THR A 21 -0.26 -14.80 9.50
N LYS A 22 -0.37 -13.57 9.01
CA LYS A 22 -1.53 -12.72 9.30
C LYS A 22 -2.63 -12.99 8.26
N PRO A 23 -3.93 -12.92 8.65
CA PRO A 23 -5.03 -12.91 7.71
C PRO A 23 -4.81 -11.86 6.62
N GLU A 24 -5.14 -12.18 5.37
CA GLU A 24 -4.84 -11.30 4.24
C GLU A 24 -5.44 -9.88 4.41
N ALA A 25 -6.59 -9.76 5.08
CA ALA A 25 -7.25 -8.49 5.38
C ALA A 25 -6.42 -7.57 6.29
N GLU A 26 -5.60 -8.10 7.20
CA GLU A 26 -4.81 -7.29 8.15
C GLU A 26 -3.61 -6.60 7.50
N HIS A 27 -3.25 -7.01 6.28
CA HIS A 27 -2.22 -6.34 5.49
C HIS A 27 -2.71 -5.03 4.86
N PHE A 28 -4.02 -4.80 4.80
CA PHE A 28 -4.60 -3.60 4.24
C PHE A 28 -4.88 -2.56 5.34
N GLU A 29 -4.78 -1.29 4.98
CA GLU A 29 -5.16 -0.17 5.83
C GLU A 29 -6.01 0.82 5.04
N HIS A 30 -7.06 1.34 5.69
CA HIS A 30 -7.95 2.32 5.10
C HIS A 30 -7.35 3.72 5.24
N CYS A 31 -7.13 4.41 4.12
CA CYS A 31 -6.64 5.78 4.16
C CYS A 31 -7.76 6.78 4.48
N PRO A 32 -7.69 7.54 5.58
CA PRO A 32 -8.72 8.53 5.92
C PRO A 32 -8.68 9.79 5.02
N ILE A 33 -7.61 9.99 4.24
CA ILE A 33 -7.45 11.17 3.37
C ILE A 33 -8.18 10.97 2.04
N CYS A 34 -7.95 9.83 1.36
CA CYS A 34 -8.50 9.57 0.03
C CYS A 34 -9.52 8.41 -0.02
N GLY A 35 -9.72 7.69 1.08
CA GLY A 35 -10.68 6.59 1.20
C GLY A 35 -10.26 5.28 0.53
N GLN A 36 -9.04 5.20 -0.03
CA GLN A 36 -8.51 3.99 -0.64
C GLN A 36 -7.87 3.08 0.41
N ASP A 37 -8.16 1.78 0.35
CA ASP A 37 -7.41 0.77 1.09
C ASP A 37 -6.08 0.48 0.38
N PHE A 38 -4.98 0.42 1.13
CA PHE A 38 -3.66 0.15 0.59
C PHE A 38 -2.97 -1.02 1.29
N ASP A 39 -2.16 -1.80 0.56
CA ASP A 39 -1.38 -2.92 1.14
C ASP A 39 -0.14 -2.36 1.85
N LYS A 40 -0.08 -2.46 3.18
CA LYS A 40 1.05 -2.01 4.01
C LYS A 40 2.36 -2.74 3.68
N ARG A 41 2.30 -3.86 2.97
CA ARG A 41 3.48 -4.59 2.49
C ARG A 41 4.06 -3.97 1.22
N ASP A 42 3.31 -3.16 0.48
CA ASP A 42 3.75 -2.50 -0.75
C ASP A 42 4.35 -1.13 -0.41
N LEU A 43 5.67 -1.02 -0.46
CA LEU A 43 6.37 0.22 -0.06
C LEU A 43 5.96 1.40 -0.94
N GLY A 44 5.70 1.17 -2.23
CA GLY A 44 5.26 2.23 -3.13
C GLY A 44 3.90 2.79 -2.72
N GLN A 45 2.97 1.91 -2.30
CA GLN A 45 1.67 2.35 -1.79
C GLN A 45 1.81 3.09 -0.46
N VAL A 46 2.62 2.58 0.47
CA VAL A 46 2.86 3.22 1.78
C VAL A 46 3.43 4.63 1.60
N LEU A 47 4.46 4.80 0.76
CA LEU A 47 5.08 6.11 0.51
C LEU A 47 4.13 7.10 -0.18
N HIS A 48 3.21 6.62 -1.02
CA HIS A 48 2.17 7.48 -1.60
C HIS A 48 1.21 7.98 -0.53
N HIS A 49 0.73 7.09 0.35
CA HIS A 49 -0.25 7.42 1.39
C HIS A 49 0.35 8.14 2.61
N ALA A 50 1.67 8.12 2.77
CA ALA A 50 2.39 8.91 3.78
C ALA A 50 2.41 10.42 3.45
N LYS A 51 2.09 10.81 2.21
CA LYS A 51 2.02 12.23 1.82
C LYS A 51 0.74 12.86 2.40
N PRO A 52 0.80 14.10 2.92
CA PRO A 52 -0.36 14.74 3.54
C PRO A 52 -1.51 14.99 2.56
N GLU A 53 -1.22 15.19 1.28
CA GLU A 53 -2.21 15.33 0.22
C GLU A 53 -1.90 14.35 -0.91
N HIS A 54 -2.88 13.54 -1.29
CA HIS A 54 -2.77 12.58 -2.38
C HIS A 54 -4.17 12.13 -2.87
N GLN A 55 -4.25 11.71 -4.13
CA GLN A 55 -5.47 11.10 -4.71
C GLN A 55 -5.34 9.57 -4.72
N PRO A 56 -6.44 8.81 -4.85
CA PRO A 56 -6.40 7.36 -4.96
C PRO A 56 -5.48 6.90 -6.11
N LEU A 57 -4.71 5.85 -5.87
CA LEU A 57 -3.90 5.20 -6.89
C LEU A 57 -4.79 4.51 -7.93
N GLN A 58 -4.34 4.54 -9.18
CA GLN A 58 -5.02 3.88 -10.29
C GLN A 58 -4.75 2.37 -10.29
N PRO A 59 -5.76 1.52 -10.49
CA PRO A 59 -5.55 0.08 -10.64
C PRO A 59 -4.76 -0.21 -11.92
N VAL A 60 -3.90 -1.22 -11.88
CA VAL A 60 -3.32 -1.78 -13.11
C VAL A 60 -4.21 -2.92 -13.62
N ASN A 61 -4.44 -2.96 -14.93
CA ASN A 61 -5.06 -4.11 -15.60
C ASN A 61 -4.11 -5.31 -15.62
#